data_AF-A0A939KT23-F1
#
_entry.id   AF-A0A939KT23-F1
#
_cell.length_a   1.000
_cell.length_b   1.000
_cell.length_c   1.000
_cell.angle_alpha   90.00
_cell.angle_beta   90.00
_cell.angle_gamma   90.00
#
_symmetry.space_group_name_H-M   'P 1'
#
loop_
_entity.id
_entity.type
_entity.pdbx_description
1 polymer ?
#
loop_
_entity_poly.entity_id
_entity_poly.type
_entity_poly.pdbx_seq_one_letter_code
_entity_poly.pdbx_strand_id
1 'polypeptide(L)' 'MQLDKLLQQCTLRLSVAGDRGTGFFVAPGWILTCAHTVKKAGNLPVDLFWQDRNYKAIIEKCQAETYLDWAVLRLEDPVP' A
#
# COMPACT_ATOMS: atom_id res chain seq x y z
N MET A 1 -8.60 -21.05 7.22
CA MET A 1 -10.01 -20.64 7.32
C MET A 1 -10.36 -19.74 6.13
N GLN A 2 -11.64 -19.39 5.93
CA GLN A 2 -12.07 -18.53 4.80
C GLN A 2 -11.57 -17.08 4.92
N LEU A 3 -11.43 -16.56 6.14
CA LEU A 3 -10.90 -15.22 6.41
C LEU A 3 -9.44 -15.06 5.95
N ASP A 4 -8.58 -16.03 6.23
CA ASP A 4 -7.16 -15.99 5.84
C ASP A 4 -6.99 -15.85 4.32
N LYS A 5 -7.88 -16.48 3.54
CA LYS A 5 -7.89 -16.38 2.08
C LYS A 5 -8.27 -14.97 1.62
N LEU A 6 -9.27 -14.35 2.24
CA LEU A 6 -9.65 -12.96 1.94
C LEU A 6 -8.51 -11.99 2.29
N LEU A 7 -7.87 -12.19 3.45
CA LEU A 7 -6.73 -11.39 3.86
C LEU A 7 -5.57 -11.52 2.87
N GLN A 8 -5.25 -12.74 2.43
CA GLN A 8 -4.22 -12.99 1.41
C GLN A 8 -4.58 -12.32 0.08
N GLN A 9 -5.83 -12.41 -0.37
CA GLN A 9 -6.29 -11.80 -1.61
C GLN A 9 -6.18 -10.27 -1.59
N CYS A 10 -6.39 -9.62 -0.45
CA CYS A 10 -6.31 -8.17 -0.34
C CYS A 10 -4.90 -7.65 0.03
N THR A 11 -3.95 -8.53 0.36
CA THR A 11 -2.58 -8.14 0.72
C THR A 11 -1.71 -7.95 -0.52
N LEU A 12 -0.99 -6.84 -0.59
CA LEU A 12 -0.03 -6.53 -1.65
C LEU A 12 1.35 -6.20 -1.09
N ARG A 13 2.37 -6.28 -1.95
CA ARG A 13 3.74 -5.88 -1.63
C ARG A 13 4.01 -4.45 -2.12
N LEU A 14 4.64 -3.64 -1.28
CA LEU A 14 5.12 -2.30 -1.59
C LEU A 14 6.63 -2.35 -1.85
N SER A 15 7.11 -1.52 -2.77
CA SER A 15 8.53 -1.25 -3.01
C SER A 15 8.76 0.25 -2.97
N VAL A 16 9.55 0.72 -1.99
CA VAL A 16 9.77 2.14 -1.72
C VAL A 16 11.26 2.38 -1.56
N ALA A 17 11.88 3.11 -2.49
CA ALA A 17 13.30 3.49 -2.42
C ALA A 17 14.27 2.31 -2.13
N GLY A 18 13.97 1.12 -2.68
CA GLY A 18 14.75 -0.10 -2.46
C GLY A 18 14.33 -0.93 -1.24
N ASP A 19 13.50 -0.39 -0.35
CA ASP A 19 12.88 -1.12 0.76
C ASP A 19 11.59 -1.83 0.33
N ARG A 20 11.22 -2.87 1.07
CA ARG A 20 9.98 -3.63 0.88
C ARG A 20 9.07 -3.48 2.08
N GLY A 21 7.77 -3.41 1.82
CA GLY A 21 6.75 -3.50 2.85
C GLY A 21 5.47 -4.11 2.31
N THR A 22 4.40 -4.02 3.08
CA THR A 22 3.08 -4.58 2.73
C THR A 22 2.00 -3.52 2.81
N GLY A 23 0.96 -3.71 2.01
CA GLY A 23 -0.26 -2.91 2.04
C GLY A 23 -1.46 -3.82 1.92
N PHE A 24 -2.64 -3.26 2.20
CA PHE A 24 -3.89 -3.98 2.18
C PHE A 24 -4.95 -3.18 1.44
N PHE A 25 -5.61 -3.77 0.45
CA PHE A 25 -6.76 -3.16 -0.19
C PHE A 25 -7.94 -3.09 0.79
N VAL A 26 -8.38 -1.87 1.09
CA VAL A 26 -9.54 -1.61 1.98
C VAL A 26 -10.79 -1.17 1.20
N ALA A 27 -10.61 -0.72 -0.04
CA ALA A 27 -11.65 -0.43 -1.02
C ALA A 27 -11.02 -0.46 -2.44
N PRO A 28 -11.81 -0.45 -3.53
CA PRO A 28 -11.28 -0.43 -4.89
C PRO A 28 -10.30 0.73 -5.11
N GLY A 29 -9.04 0.41 -5.41
CA GLY A 29 -7.99 1.39 -5.63
C GLY A 29 -7.42 2.07 -4.38
N TRP A 30 -7.90 1.71 -3.19
CA TRP A 30 -7.49 2.29 -1.90
C TRP A 30 -6.75 1.28 -1.05
N ILE A 31 -5.57 1.68 -0.60
CA ILE A 31 -4.63 0.81 0.10
C ILE A 31 -4.31 1.41 1.48
N LEU A 32 -4.41 0.61 2.52
CA LEU A 32 -3.92 0.93 3.86
C LEU A 32 -2.54 0.28 4.07
N THR A 33 -1.60 1.04 4.62
CA THR A 33 -0.27 0.54 5.03
C THR A 33 0.22 1.32 6.25
N CYS A 34 1.40 0.99 6.75
CA CYS A 34 2.08 1.76 7.78
C CYS A 34 2.79 2.96 7.16
N ALA A 35 2.72 4.12 7.82
CA ALA A 35 3.40 5.33 7.35
C ALA A 35 4.91 5.15 7.27
N HIS A 36 5.52 4.41 8.20
CA HIS A 36 6.96 4.16 8.21
C HIS A 36 7.46 3.44 6.95
N THR A 37 6.60 2.67 6.29
CA THR A 37 6.91 1.95 5.04
C THR A 37 7.06 2.89 3.87
N VAL A 38 6.23 3.94 3.83
CA VAL A 38 6.12 4.84 2.68
C VAL A 38 6.76 6.21 2.92
N LYS A 39 7.20 6.52 4.15
CA LYS A 39 7.83 7.80 4.50
C LYS A 39 9.03 8.15 3.62
N LYS A 40 9.75 7.16 3.11
CA LYS A 40 10.92 7.34 2.24
C LYS A 40 10.55 7.68 0.78
N ALA A 41 9.30 7.46 0.36
CA ALA A 41 8.86 7.76 -1.00
C ALA A 41 8.74 9.28 -1.24
N GLY A 42 8.47 10.06 -0.18
CA GLY A 42 8.17 11.49 -0.32
C GLY A 42 6.96 11.71 -1.23
N ASN A 43 7.16 12.46 -2.32
CA ASN A 43 6.11 12.76 -3.32
C ASN A 43 6.16 11.84 -4.54
N LEU A 44 7.03 10.82 -4.55
CA LEU A 44 7.14 9.89 -5.67
C LEU A 44 6.07 8.78 -5.58
N PRO A 45 5.56 8.27 -6.72
CA PRO A 45 4.71 7.10 -6.72
C PRO A 45 5.39 5.89 -6.07
N VAL A 46 4.61 5.12 -5.33
CA VAL A 46 5.02 3.85 -4.72
C VAL A 46 4.74 2.72 -5.68
N ASP A 47 5.75 1.89 -5.95
CA ASP A 47 5.59 0.70 -6.77
C ASP A 47 4.95 -0.43 -5.94
N LEU A 48 3.96 -1.08 -6.54
CA LEU A 48 3.16 -2.13 -5.90
C LEU A 48 3.24 -3.41 -6.72
N PHE A 49 3.20 -4.55 -6.04
CA PHE A 49 3.07 -5.86 -6.67
C PHE A 49 1.93 -6.65 -6.03
N TRP A 50 0.97 -7.05 -6.86
CA TRP A 50 -0.23 -7.77 -6.43
C TRP A 50 -0.72 -8.70 -7.56
N GLN A 51 -1.01 -9.96 -7.23
CA GLN A 51 -1.50 -10.98 -8.17
C GLN A 51 -0.74 -11.01 -9.52
N ASP A 52 0.59 -11.11 -9.45
CA ASP A 52 1.50 -11.16 -10.61
C ASP A 52 1.46 -9.92 -11.52
N ARG A 53 0.96 -8.79 -11.01
CA ARG A 53 0.89 -7.51 -11.71
C ARG A 53 1.56 -6.40 -10.90
N ASN A 54 2.12 -5.44 -11.62
CA ASN A 54 2.69 -4.22 -11.05
C ASN A 54 1.68 -3.08 -11.16
N TYR A 55 1.60 -2.27 -10.11
CA TYR A 55 0.79 -1.06 -10.06
C TYR A 55 1.61 0.09 -9.50
N LYS A 56 1.11 1.31 -9.67
CA LYS A 56 1.62 2.50 -9.00
C LYS A 56 0.52 3.13 -8.16
N ALA A 57 0.92 3.68 -7.02
CA ALA A 57 0.03 4.47 -6.18
C ALA A 57 0.70 5.72 -5.67
N ILE A 58 -0.09 6.74 -5.44
CA ILE A 58 0.33 7.94 -4.72
C ILE A 58 -0.07 7.84 -3.26
N ILE A 59 0.70 8.50 -2.39
CA ILE A 59 0.36 8.65 -0.98
C ILE A 59 -0.70 9.75 -0.87
N GLU A 60 -1.94 9.37 -0.57
CA GLU A 60 -3.04 10.32 -0.37
C GLU A 60 -2.99 10.93 1.05
N LYS A 61 -2.66 10.10 2.04
CA LYS A 61 -2.52 10.54 3.44
C LYS A 61 -1.45 9.73 4.14
N CYS A 62 -0.64 10.39 4.95
CA CYS A 62 0.41 9.74 5.74
C CYS A 62 0.44 10.35 7.13
N GLN A 63 0.29 9.52 8.15
CA GLN A 63 0.37 9.90 9.55
C GLN A 63 1.43 9.04 10.23
N ALA A 64 2.56 9.68 10.57
CA ALA A 64 3.70 9.06 11.23
C ALA A 64 3.85 9.52 12.69
N GLU A 65 2.80 10.14 13.26
CA GLU A 65 2.79 10.58 14.65
C GLU A 65 2.86 9.40 15.63
N THR A 66 3.33 9.69 16.85
CA THR A 66 3.93 8.76 17.81
C THR A 66 3.03 7.59 18.23
N TYR A 67 1.73 7.64 17.97
CA TYR A 67 0.76 6.61 18.39
C TYR A 67 0.03 5.91 17.23
N LEU A 68 0.12 6.42 16.00
CA LEU A 68 -0.67 5.90 14.87
C LEU A 68 0.16 5.97 13.60
N ASP A 69 0.74 4.83 13.24
CA ASP A 69 1.64 4.65 12.10
C ASP A 69 0.84 4.11 10.89
N TRP A 70 0.17 5.01 10.17
CA TRP A 70 -0.70 4.62 9.06
C TRP A 70 -0.62 5.59 7.88
N ALA A 71 -0.75 5.03 6.69
CA ALA A 71 -0.86 5.77 5.45
C ALA A 71 -1.92 5.15 4.55
N VAL A 72 -2.61 6.01 3.81
CA VAL A 72 -3.56 5.63 2.77
C VAL A 72 -2.97 6.02 1.43
N LEU A 73 -2.93 5.04 0.53
CA LEU A 73 -2.45 5.17 -0.83
C LEU A 73 -3.63 5.00 -1.80
N ARG A 74 -3.53 5.66 -2.95
CA ARG A 74 -4.50 5.57 -4.04
C ARG A 74 -3.81 5.15 -5.32
N LEU A 75 -4.34 4.13 -6.00
CA LEU A 75 -3.84 3.69 -7.31
C LEU A 75 -3.93 4.82 -8.34
N GLU A 76 -2.95 4.87 -9.24
CA GLU A 76 -2.94 5.84 -10.34
C GLU A 76 -3.85 5.41 -11.50
N ASP A 77 -3.78 4.15 -11.95
CA ASP A 77 -4.72 3.41 -12.81
C ASP A 77 -4.01 2.14 -13.35
N PRO A 78 -4.73 1.07 -13.75
CA PRO A 78 -6.15 0.82 -13.55
C PRO A 78 -6.45 0.21 -12.17
N VAL A 79 -7.68 0.43 -11.68
CA VAL A 79 -8.20 -0.17 -10.44
C VAL A 79 -8.56 -1.65 -10.66
N PRO A 80 -8.01 -2.59 -9.86
CA PRO A 80 -8.37 -4.00 -9.90
C PRO A 80 -9.73 -4.33 -9.28
#